data_AF-A0A7L2Y9A3-F1
#
_entry.id   AF-A0A7L2Y9A3-F1
#
_cell.length_a   1.000
_cell.length_b   1.000
_cell.length_c   1.000
_cell.angle_alpha   90.00
_cell.angle_beta   90.00
_cell.angle_gamma   90.00
#
_symmetry.space_group_name_H-M   'P 1'
#
loop_
_entity.id
_entity.type
_entity.pdbx_description
1 polymer ?
#
loop_
_entity_poly.entity_id
_entity_poly.type
_entity_poly.pdbx_seq_one_letter_code
_entity_poly.pdbx_strand_id
1 'polypeptide(L)' 'PLQTLVQVGLYAMGRDAKVFPKPEQFNPQRWLAAGPKHFKGLGFGFGPRQCLGRRIAELEMQLFLMHV' A
#
# COMPACT_ATOMS: atom_id res chain seq x y z
N PRO A 1 -8.66 24.88 6.28
CA PRO A 1 -8.29 26.14 6.96
C PRO A 1 -6.91 25.99 7.61
N LEU A 2 -6.31 27.07 8.14
CA LEU A 2 -5.15 26.93 9.02
C LEU A 2 -5.51 25.99 10.20
N GLN A 3 -4.57 25.15 10.65
CA GLN A 3 -4.76 24.16 11.72
C GLN A 3 -5.85 23.10 11.46
N THR A 4 -6.29 22.93 10.20
CA THR A 4 -7.20 21.82 9.88
C THR A 4 -6.45 20.50 9.96
N LEU A 5 -6.96 19.58 10.79
CA LEU A 5 -6.51 18.20 10.80
C LEU A 5 -6.80 17.56 9.45
N VAL A 6 -5.78 17.02 8.81
CA VAL A 6 -5.90 16.22 7.60
C VAL A 6 -5.45 14.81 7.92
N GLN A 7 -6.32 13.84 7.66
CA GLN A 7 -6.03 12.42 7.82
C GLN A 7 -6.17 11.68 6.49
N VAL A 8 -5.30 10.70 6.30
CA VAL A 8 -5.33 9.82 5.14
C VAL A 8 -6.06 8.54 5.51
N GLY A 9 -7.19 8.27 4.87
CA GLY A 9 -7.99 7.06 5.07
C GLY A 9 -7.39 5.84 4.35
N LEU A 10 -6.24 5.34 4.82
CA LEU A 10 -5.49 4.25 4.17
C LEU A 10 -6.35 3.02 3.88
N TYR A 11 -7.22 2.64 4.82
CA TYR A 11 -8.12 1.49 4.66
C TYR A 11 -9.09 1.66 3.49
N ALA A 12 -9.76 2.81 3.40
CA ALA A 12 -10.73 3.10 2.34
C ALA A 12 -10.03 3.26 0.99
N MET A 13 -8.88 3.96 0.95
CA MET A 13 -8.09 4.14 -0.27
C MET A 13 -7.60 2.80 -0.83
N GLY A 14 -7.14 1.88 0.03
CA GLY A 14 -6.72 0.54 -0.37
C GLY A 14 -7.86 -0.35 -0.86
N ARG A 15 -9.11 0.08 -0.69
CA ARG A 15 -10.33 -0.66 -1.08
C ARG A 15 -11.22 0.08 -2.07
N ASP A 16 -10.76 1.19 -2.64
CA ASP A 16 -11.53 1.90 -3.66
C ASP A 16 -11.59 1.04 -4.94
N ALA A 17 -12.80 0.59 -5.31
CA ALA A 17 -13.02 -0.23 -6.50
C ALA A 17 -12.63 0.46 -7.81
N LYS A 18 -12.56 1.80 -7.84
CA LYS A 18 -12.07 2.59 -8.99
C LYS A 18 -10.57 2.41 -9.21
N VAL A 19 -9.81 2.13 -8.15
CA VAL A 19 -8.35 1.92 -8.18
C VAL A 19 -8.00 0.44 -8.15
N PHE A 20 -8.73 -0.33 -7.34
CA PHE A 20 -8.55 -1.76 -7.11
C PHE A 20 -9.82 -2.52 -7.48
N PRO A 21 -9.97 -2.98 -8.73
CA PRO A 21 -11.07 -3.86 -9.10
C PRO A 21 -11.12 -5.07 -8.16
N LYS A 22 -12.33 -5.40 -7.68
CA LYS A 22 -12.56 -6.46 -6.67
C LYS A 22 -11.62 -6.28 -5.45
N PRO A 23 -11.77 -5.20 -4.67
CA PRO A 23 -10.83 -4.82 -3.61
C PRO A 23 -10.81 -5.81 -2.44
N GLU A 24 -11.93 -6.47 -2.16
CA GLU A 24 -12.04 -7.48 -1.09
C GLU A 24 -11.45 -8.85 -1.47
N GLN A 25 -11.04 -9.03 -2.74
CA GLN A 25 -10.42 -10.27 -3.20
C GLN A 25 -8.90 -10.21 -3.09
N PHE A 26 -8.32 -11.20 -2.40
CA PHE A 26 -6.88 -11.41 -2.41
C PHE A 26 -6.43 -11.84 -3.81
N ASN A 27 -5.78 -10.93 -4.53
CA ASN A 27 -5.28 -11.14 -5.88
C ASN A 27 -3.87 -10.53 -5.99
N PRO A 28 -2.81 -11.31 -5.70
CA PRO A 28 -1.41 -10.87 -5.80
C PRO A 28 -1.00 -10.44 -7.21
N GLN A 29 -1.57 -11.06 -8.24
CA GLN A 29 -1.22 -10.83 -9.65
C GLN A 29 -1.50 -9.38 -10.08
N ARG A 30 -2.37 -8.65 -9.37
CA ARG A 30 -2.64 -7.22 -9.63
C ARG A 30 -1.40 -6.34 -9.55
N TRP A 31 -0.35 -6.78 -8.83
CA TRP A 31 0.90 -6.04 -8.66
C TRP A 31 1.93 -6.29 -9.76
N LEU A 32 1.68 -7.29 -10.63
CA LEU A 32 2.55 -7.65 -11.75
C LEU A 32 2.29 -6.78 -13.00
N ALA A 33 1.13 -6.13 -13.10
CA ALA A 33 0.74 -5.35 -14.26
C ALA A 33 1.64 -4.12 -14.48
N ALA A 34 1.95 -3.83 -15.75
CA ALA A 34 2.62 -2.61 -16.17
C ALA A 34 1.62 -1.44 -16.11
N GLY A 35 1.82 -0.52 -15.17
CA GLY A 35 0.98 0.66 -15.00
C GLY A 35 1.52 1.55 -13.88
N PRO A 36 0.97 2.76 -13.70
CA PRO A 36 1.42 3.66 -12.65
C PRO A 36 1.25 3.00 -11.27
N LYS A 37 2.38 2.73 -10.62
CA LYS A 37 2.46 2.14 -9.27
C LYS A 37 2.40 3.21 -8.17
N HIS A 38 2.49 4.49 -8.55
CA HIS A 38 2.46 5.61 -7.62
C HIS A 38 1.14 5.62 -6.84
N PHE A 39 1.24 5.76 -5.52
CA PHE A 39 0.11 5.87 -4.58
C PHE A 39 -0.86 4.67 -4.50
N LYS A 40 -0.57 3.53 -5.15
CA LYS A 40 -1.37 2.31 -4.99
C LYS A 40 -0.98 1.50 -3.73
N GLY A 41 0.30 1.52 -3.36
CA GLY A 41 0.79 0.86 -2.14
C GLY A 41 1.07 1.86 -1.03
N LEU A 42 0.06 2.24 -0.26
CA LEU A 42 0.20 3.20 0.84
C LEU A 42 0.20 2.55 2.24
N GLY A 43 0.35 1.22 2.33
CA GLY A 43 0.37 0.50 3.61
C GLY A 43 1.45 0.97 4.59
N PHE A 44 2.56 1.50 4.07
CA PHE A 44 3.64 2.10 4.85
C PHE A 44 3.69 3.64 4.73
N GLY A 45 2.64 4.26 4.19
CA GLY A 45 2.65 5.69 3.86
C GLY A 45 3.55 6.03 2.67
N PHE A 46 3.75 7.33 2.43
CA PHE A 46 4.56 7.86 1.33
C PHE A 46 5.24 9.16 1.74
N GLY A 47 6.39 9.47 1.12
CA GLY A 47 7.12 10.71 1.34
C GLY A 47 8.00 10.71 2.60
N PRO A 48 8.37 11.90 3.11
CA PRO A 48 9.32 12.05 4.23
C PRO A 48 8.84 11.44 5.56
N ARG A 49 7.52 11.27 5.73
CA ARG A 49 6.91 10.67 6.93
C ARG A 49 6.39 9.25 6.69
N GLN A 50 6.92 8.56 5.67
CA GLN A 50 6.63 7.13 5.50
C GLN A 50 7.17 6.32 6.68
N CYS A 51 6.61 5.14 6.90
CA CYS A 51 7.04 4.22 7.96
C CYS A 51 8.54 3.91 7.80
N LEU A 52 9.30 4.17 8.87
CA LEU A 52 10.73 3.89 8.93
C LEU A 52 11.05 2.40 8.75
N GLY A 53 10.17 1.53 9.27
CA GLY A 53 10.32 0.07 9.21
C GLY A 53 9.93 -0.57 7.87
N ARG A 54 9.52 0.22 6.86
CA ARG A 54 9.05 -0.31 5.57
C ARG A 54 10.01 -1.34 4.96
N ARG A 55 11.30 -1.01 4.92
CA ARG A 55 12.31 -1.87 4.28
C ARG A 55 12.52 -3.17 5.03
N ILE A 56 12.48 -3.12 6.36
CA ILE A 56 12.60 -4.30 7.21
C ILE A 56 11.38 -5.19 7.00
N ALA A 57 10.17 -4.62 7.04
CA ALA A 57 8.94 -5.39 6.83
C ALA A 57 8.87 -6.01 5.43
N GLU A 58 9.24 -5.27 4.38
CA GLU A 58 9.33 -5.80 3.00
C GLU A 58 10.32 -6.98 2.91
N LEU A 59 11.49 -6.87 3.55
CA LEU A 59 12.50 -7.93 3.59
C LEU A 59 11.98 -9.18 4.30
N GLU A 60 11.42 -9.03 5.50
CA GLU A 60 10.84 -10.13 6.28
C GLU A 60 9.73 -10.85 5.50
N MET A 61 8.85 -10.10 4.83
CA MET A 61 7.80 -10.68 3.97
C MET A 61 8.40 -11.49 2.82
N GLN A 62 9.46 -11.00 2.18
CA GLN A 62 10.13 -11.73 1.09
C GLN A 62 10.83 -12.99 1.59
N LEU A 63 11.55 -12.92 2.71
CA LEU A 63 12.19 -14.08 3.35
C LEU A 63 11.16 -15.14 3.72
N PHE A 64 10.04 -14.73 4.31
CA PHE A 64 8.94 -15.63 4.64
C PHE A 64 8.38 -16.33 3.40
N LEU A 65 8.10 -15.59 2.31
CA LEU A 65 7.59 -16.14 1.06
C LEU A 65 8.58 -17.05 0.32
N MET A 66 9.89 -16.90 0.55
CA MET A 66 10.91 -17.78 -0.01
C MET A 66 11.09 -19.07 0.80
N HIS A 67 10.78 -19.03 2.10
CA HIS A 67 10.96 -20.18 3.00
C HIS A 67 9.75 -21.11 3.02
N VAL A 68 8.55 -20.56 2.90
CA VAL A 68 7.28 -21.30 2.69
C VAL A 68 7.23 -21.89 1.29
#